data_AF-A0A529GGA4-F1
#
_entry.id   AF-A0A529GGA4-F1
#
_cell.length_a   1.000
_cell.length_b   1.000
_cell.length_c   1.000
_cell.angle_alpha   90.00
_cell.angle_beta   90.00
_cell.angle_gamma   90.00
#
_symmetry.space_group_name_H-M   'P 1'
#
loop_
_entity.id
_entity.type
_entity.pdbx_description
1 polymer ?
#
loop_
_entity_poly.entity_id
_entity_poly.type
_entity_poly.pdbx_seq_one_letter_code
_entity_poly.pdbx_strand_id
1 'polypeptide(L)'
;MSELAIPLPSTADALRREATEPSGPKPRHVFSRRNIFLYGTLIVVAVYYLLPLYVMVVTSLKGMPEIRLGNIFSPPLEITFEPWVKAWSQACTGLNCDGLSRGFWNSVRITVPSVILSIAIASVNGYALANWRFKGADTFFVILIVGAFIPYQVMIYPIVIILREIGLYG
;
A
#
# COMPACT_ATOMS: atom_id res chain seq x y z
N MET A 1 28.51 45.08 -61.75
CA MET A 1 28.12 43.67 -61.90
C MET A 1 28.13 43.01 -60.53
N SER A 2 26.97 42.94 -59.87
CA SER A 2 26.60 41.90 -58.90
C SER A 2 25.21 42.29 -58.36
N GLU A 3 24.18 41.76 -59.02
CA GLU A 3 22.83 41.72 -58.45
C GLU A 3 22.85 40.79 -57.23
N LEU A 4 22.56 41.33 -56.05
CA LEU A 4 22.31 40.54 -54.85
C LEU A 4 20.85 40.03 -54.92
N ALA A 5 20.65 38.96 -55.68
CA ALA A 5 19.37 38.26 -55.70
C ALA A 5 19.14 37.59 -54.34
N ILE A 6 18.21 38.12 -53.55
CA ILE A 6 17.70 37.45 -52.34
C ILE A 6 16.94 36.20 -52.81
N PRO A 7 17.38 34.97 -52.46
CA PRO A 7 16.67 33.78 -52.88
C PRO A 7 15.32 33.72 -52.15
N LEU A 8 14.23 33.60 -52.90
CA LEU A 8 12.91 33.33 -52.34
C LEU A 8 12.96 32.00 -51.57
N PRO A 9 12.35 31.93 -50.37
CA PRO A 9 12.31 30.70 -49.60
C PRO A 9 11.72 29.57 -50.46
N SER A 10 12.38 28.42 -50.45
CA SER A 10 11.93 27.28 -51.24
C SER A 10 10.58 26.80 -50.72
N THR A 11 9.74 26.22 -51.59
CA THR A 11 8.49 25.54 -51.18
C THR A 11 8.75 24.48 -50.10
N ALA A 12 9.95 23.89 -50.09
CA ALA A 12 10.40 22.99 -49.04
C ALA A 12 10.55 23.67 -47.66
N ASP A 13 10.96 24.94 -47.62
CA ASP A 13 11.06 25.71 -46.37
C ASP A 13 9.68 26.10 -45.83
N ALA A 14 8.73 26.40 -46.73
CA ALA A 14 7.34 26.67 -46.34
C ALA A 14 6.67 25.41 -45.74
N LEU A 15 6.82 24.26 -46.39
CA LEU A 15 6.28 22.98 -45.91
C LEU A 15 6.94 22.53 -44.60
N ARG A 16 8.24 22.80 -44.42
CA ARG A 16 8.92 22.56 -43.14
C ARG A 16 8.36 23.43 -42.03
N ARG A 17 8.05 24.70 -42.30
CA ARG A 17 7.47 25.60 -41.29
C ARG A 17 6.07 25.14 -40.85
N GLU A 18 5.25 24.66 -41.78
CA GLU A 18 3.92 24.14 -41.49
C GLU A 18 3.96 22.81 -40.71
N ALA A 19 4.94 21.96 -40.99
CA ALA A 19 5.18 20.74 -40.21
C ALA A 19 5.81 20.99 -38.82
N THR A 20 6.32 22.20 -38.57
CA THR A 20 6.99 22.57 -37.30
C THR A 20 6.07 23.33 -36.35
N GLU A 21 4.82 23.63 -36.73
CA GLU A 21 3.85 24.14 -35.76
C GLU A 21 3.43 23.01 -34.80
N PRO A 22 3.70 23.13 -33.49
CA PRO A 22 3.29 22.11 -32.53
C PRO A 22 1.76 22.08 -32.41
N SER A 23 1.11 21.20 -33.18
CA SER A 23 -0.32 20.93 -33.09
C SER A 23 -0.58 19.84 -32.05
N GLY A 24 -0.63 20.25 -30.78
CA GLY A 24 -1.07 19.41 -29.66
C GLY A 24 -2.48 19.80 -29.20
N PRO A 25 -3.28 18.87 -28.65
CA PRO A 25 -4.57 19.23 -28.06
C PRO A 25 -4.38 20.31 -26.98
N LYS A 26 -5.08 21.44 -27.12
CA LYS A 26 -5.02 22.57 -26.18
C LYS A 26 -5.19 22.08 -24.73
N PRO A 27 -4.41 22.60 -23.77
CA PRO A 27 -4.49 22.18 -22.37
C PRO A 27 -5.91 22.40 -21.86
N ARG A 28 -6.59 21.30 -21.49
CA ARG A 28 -7.93 21.37 -20.89
C ARG A 28 -7.80 22.04 -19.52
N HIS A 29 -8.65 23.04 -19.26
CA HIS A 29 -8.67 23.76 -17.99
C HIS A 29 -8.77 22.79 -16.81
N VAL A 30 -7.73 22.79 -15.97
CA VAL A 30 -7.58 21.94 -14.78
C VAL A 30 -8.73 22.14 -13.77
N PHE A 31 -9.33 23.33 -13.78
CA PHE A 31 -10.47 23.74 -12.95
C PHE A 31 -11.80 23.63 -13.69
N SER A 32 -12.16 22.42 -14.11
CA SER A 32 -13.55 22.12 -14.47
C SER A 32 -14.39 21.95 -13.20
N ARG A 33 -15.65 22.39 -13.20
CA ARG A 33 -16.60 22.19 -12.08
C ARG A 33 -16.67 20.73 -11.62
N ARG A 34 -16.53 19.80 -12.57
CA ARG A 34 -16.44 18.36 -12.32
C ARG A 34 -15.21 18.00 -11.48
N ASN A 35 -14.04 18.57 -11.79
CA ASN A 35 -12.81 18.29 -11.06
C ASN A 35 -12.87 18.86 -9.64
N ILE A 36 -13.48 20.03 -9.46
CA ILE A 36 -13.69 20.62 -8.13
C ILE A 36 -14.58 19.70 -7.28
N PHE A 37 -15.68 19.20 -7.84
CA PHE A 37 -16.55 18.25 -7.12
C PHE A 37 -15.85 16.91 -6.82
N LEU A 38 -15.10 16.37 -7.80
CA LEU A 38 -14.36 15.12 -7.65
C LEU A 38 -13.29 15.25 -6.56
N TYR A 39 -12.43 16.26 -6.65
CA TYR A 39 -11.37 16.46 -5.65
C TYR A 39 -11.92 16.87 -4.30
N GLY A 40 -12.97 17.70 -4.25
CA GLY A 40 -13.66 18.03 -3.00
C GLY A 40 -14.18 16.78 -2.30
N THR A 41 -14.87 15.91 -3.03
CA THR A 41 -15.36 14.62 -2.49
C THR A 41 -14.20 13.74 -2.03
N LEU A 42 -13.14 13.63 -2.85
CA LEU A 42 -11.98 12.81 -2.52
C LEU A 42 -11.25 13.30 -1.26
N ILE A 43 -11.13 14.63 -1.09
CA ILE A 43 -10.54 15.26 0.10
C ILE A 43 -11.39 14.96 1.34
N VAL A 44 -12.70 15.13 1.26
CA VAL A 44 -13.61 14.84 2.39
C VAL A 44 -13.51 13.37 2.80
N VAL A 45 -13.53 12.45 1.84
CA VAL A 45 -13.37 11.01 2.10
C VAL A 45 -11.99 10.71 2.69
N ALA A 46 -10.92 11.30 2.16
CA ALA A 46 -9.57 11.11 2.68
C ALA A 46 -9.44 11.61 4.13
N VAL A 47 -9.95 12.80 4.44
CA VAL A 47 -9.95 13.35 5.81
C VAL A 47 -10.74 12.44 6.77
N TYR A 48 -11.89 11.93 6.34
CA TYR A 48 -12.69 10.99 7.14
C TYR A 48 -11.91 9.72 7.49
N TYR A 49 -11.21 9.10 6.53
CA TYR A 49 -10.38 7.92 6.79
C TYR A 49 -9.10 8.23 7.58
N LEU A 50 -8.55 9.44 7.47
CA LEU A 50 -7.37 9.87 8.23
C LEU A 50 -7.70 10.24 9.67
N LEU A 51 -8.95 10.57 10.00
CA LEU A 51 -9.37 10.96 11.34
C LEU A 51 -9.00 9.94 12.43
N PRO A 52 -9.29 8.62 12.30
CA PRO A 52 -8.85 7.64 13.31
C PRO A 52 -7.32 7.54 13.41
N LEU A 53 -6.61 7.66 12.29
CA LEU A 53 -5.14 7.64 12.29
C LEU A 53 -4.57 8.87 13.00
N TYR A 54 -5.16 10.05 12.75
CA TYR A 54 -4.81 11.29 13.44
C TYR A 54 -4.98 11.14 14.95
N VAL A 55 -6.12 10.61 15.40
CA VAL A 55 -6.39 10.36 16.82
C VAL A 55 -5.37 9.38 17.40
N MET A 56 -5.05 8.28 16.72
CA MET A 56 -4.04 7.32 17.18
C MET A 56 -2.66 7.96 17.33
N VAL A 57 -2.21 8.75 16.35
CA VAL A 57 -0.91 9.41 16.39
C VAL A 57 -0.85 10.46 17.50
N VAL A 58 -1.85 11.34 17.58
CA VAL A 58 -1.93 12.39 18.59
C VAL A 58 -1.97 11.81 20.00
N THR A 59 -2.78 10.78 20.22
CA THR A 59 -2.86 10.13 21.54
C THR A 59 -1.60 9.36 21.91
N SER A 60 -0.86 8.80 20.94
CA SER A 60 0.42 8.12 21.19
C SER A 60 1.52 9.05 21.70
N LEU A 61 1.38 10.36 21.50
CA LEU A 61 2.32 11.39 21.90
C LEU A 61 1.93 12.10 23.21
N LYS A 62 0.75 11.80 23.77
CA LYS A 62 0.24 12.39 25.01
C LYS A 62 0.70 11.61 26.23
N GLY A 63 0.99 12.33 27.31
CA GLY A 63 1.20 11.74 28.63
C GLY A 63 -0.09 11.15 29.22
N MET A 64 0.06 10.23 30.18
CA MET A 64 -1.09 9.63 30.90
C MET A 64 -2.02 10.67 31.55
N PRO A 65 -1.54 11.75 32.19
CA PRO A 65 -2.41 12.76 32.78
C PRO A 65 -3.29 13.44 31.71
N GLU A 66 -2.74 13.74 30.54
CA GLU A 66 -3.48 14.42 29.45
C GLU A 66 -4.54 13.52 28.82
N ILE A 67 -4.24 12.23 28.62
CA ILE A 67 -5.21 11.26 28.10
C ILE A 67 -6.42 11.12 29.04
N ARG A 68 -6.21 11.22 30.36
CA ARG A 68 -7.27 11.12 31.38
C ARG A 68 -8.24 12.31 31.39
N LEU A 69 -7.84 13.46 30.82
CA LEU A 69 -8.68 14.64 30.72
C LEU A 69 -9.76 14.54 29.61
N GLY A 70 -9.73 13.49 28.77
CA GLY A 70 -10.79 13.18 27.81
C GLY A 70 -10.73 13.96 26.48
N ASN A 71 -9.77 14.86 26.31
CA ASN A 71 -9.59 15.63 25.08
C ASN A 71 -8.85 14.84 24.00
N ILE A 72 -9.52 13.85 23.41
CA ILE A 72 -8.89 12.89 22.46
C ILE A 72 -8.58 13.54 21.10
N PHE A 73 -9.43 14.48 20.64
CA PHE A 73 -9.28 15.15 19.35
C PHE A 73 -8.37 16.39 19.38
N SER A 74 -8.02 16.92 20.56
CA SER A 74 -7.13 18.07 20.64
C SER A 74 -5.69 17.65 20.31
N PRO A 75 -4.86 18.53 19.71
CA PRO A 75 -3.43 18.29 19.66
C PRO A 75 -2.83 18.11 21.08
N PRO A 76 -1.67 17.46 21.21
CA PRO A 76 -1.01 17.30 22.50
C PRO A 76 -0.57 18.67 23.04
N LEU A 77 -0.79 18.92 24.33
CA LEU A 77 -0.28 20.11 25.01
C LEU A 77 1.24 20.01 25.21
N GLU A 78 1.71 18.80 25.55
CA GLU A 78 3.13 18.47 25.64
C GLU A 78 3.40 17.21 24.81
N ILE A 79 4.31 17.31 23.84
CA ILE A 79 4.72 16.18 23.02
C ILE A 79 5.74 15.36 23.81
N THR A 80 5.41 14.12 24.12
CA THR A 80 6.31 13.18 24.79
C THR A 80 6.42 11.85 24.05
N PHE A 81 7.62 11.27 24.03
CA PHE A 81 7.90 9.93 23.50
C PHE A 81 8.04 8.88 24.60
N GLU A 82 7.83 9.26 25.87
CA GLU A 82 7.83 8.33 26.99
C GLU A 82 6.89 7.13 26.77
N PRO A 83 5.64 7.29 26.26
CA PRO A 83 4.76 6.15 25.98
C PRO A 83 5.35 5.17 24.96
N TRP A 84 6.09 5.66 23.97
CA TRP A 84 6.75 4.84 22.95
C TRP A 84 7.88 4.00 23.54
N VAL A 85 8.76 4.61 24.33
CA VAL A 85 9.86 3.89 25.01
C VAL A 85 9.29 2.86 25.96
N LYS A 86 8.30 3.26 26.77
CA LYS A 86 7.63 2.36 27.72
C LYS A 86 6.97 1.18 27.01
N ALA A 87 6.22 1.43 25.93
CA ALA A 87 5.59 0.37 25.14
C ALA A 87 6.61 -0.57 24.51
N TRP A 88 7.73 -0.04 24.02
CA TRP A 88 8.73 -0.83 23.30
C TRP A 88 9.55 -1.75 24.20
N SER A 89 10.00 -1.27 25.38
CA SER A 89 10.98 -1.98 26.21
C SER A 89 10.56 -2.29 27.65
N GLN A 90 9.51 -1.67 28.18
CA GLN A 90 9.17 -1.75 29.61
C GLN A 90 7.75 -2.28 29.89
N ALA A 91 6.88 -2.31 28.88
CA ALA A 91 5.51 -2.75 29.05
C ALA A 91 5.45 -4.25 29.32
N CYS A 92 4.68 -4.65 30.35
CA CYS A 92 4.41 -6.05 30.62
C CYS A 92 3.36 -6.58 29.64
N THR A 93 3.79 -7.42 28.70
CA THR A 93 2.93 -8.08 27.71
C THR A 93 2.87 -9.57 28.03
N GLY A 94 1.79 -9.97 28.71
CA GLY A 94 1.62 -11.36 29.17
C GLY A 94 2.64 -11.73 30.26
N LEU A 95 3.49 -12.73 29.99
CA LEU A 95 4.43 -13.31 30.96
C LEU A 95 5.75 -12.53 31.09
N ASN A 96 6.03 -11.59 30.19
CA ASN A 96 7.32 -10.89 30.11
C ASN A 96 7.15 -9.36 30.20
N CYS A 97 8.10 -8.68 30.82
CA CYS A 97 8.11 -7.22 31.01
C CYS A 97 9.10 -6.47 30.11
N ASP A 98 9.48 -7.07 28.99
CA ASP A 98 10.45 -6.52 28.02
C ASP A 98 9.80 -5.68 26.91
N GLY A 99 8.56 -5.25 27.12
CA GLY A 99 7.80 -4.48 26.14
C GLY A 99 7.35 -5.28 24.91
N LEU A 100 6.95 -4.55 23.88
CA LEU A 100 6.46 -5.07 22.61
C LEU A 100 7.59 -5.60 21.70
N SER A 101 8.84 -5.22 21.97
CA SER A 101 10.01 -5.54 21.13
C SER A 101 10.14 -7.03 20.80
N ARG A 102 9.91 -7.93 21.77
CA ARG A 102 9.98 -9.38 21.57
C ARG A 102 8.90 -9.88 20.61
N GLY A 103 7.65 -9.47 20.82
CA GLY A 103 6.53 -9.84 19.96
C GLY A 103 6.69 -9.31 18.53
N PHE A 104 7.21 -8.09 18.40
CA PHE A 104 7.56 -7.50 17.11
C PHE A 104 8.59 -8.34 16.36
N TRP A 105 9.72 -8.69 17.00
CA TRP A 105 10.77 -9.48 16.35
C TRP A 105 10.33 -10.92 16.03
N ASN A 106 9.50 -11.54 16.87
CA ASN A 106 8.89 -12.83 16.54
C ASN A 106 8.02 -12.73 15.28
N SER A 107 7.21 -11.67 15.18
CA SER A 107 6.37 -11.42 14.02
C SER A 107 7.20 -11.20 12.76
N VAL A 108 8.29 -10.42 12.84
CA VAL A 108 9.24 -10.22 11.74
C VAL A 108 9.88 -11.53 11.31
N ARG A 109 10.39 -12.31 12.27
CA ARG A 109 11.05 -13.61 12.01
C ARG A 109 10.12 -14.64 11.37
N ILE A 110 8.82 -14.57 11.63
CA ILE A 110 7.83 -15.45 11.00
C ILE A 110 7.41 -14.88 9.64
N THR A 111 7.00 -13.62 9.60
CA THR A 111 6.38 -13.01 8.40
C THR A 111 7.35 -12.91 7.24
N VAL A 112 8.60 -12.48 7.47
CA VAL A 112 9.58 -12.26 6.40
C VAL A 112 9.87 -13.54 5.61
N PRO A 113 10.33 -14.66 6.21
CA PRO A 113 10.56 -15.89 5.46
C PRO A 113 9.28 -16.47 4.87
N SER A 114 8.14 -16.38 5.56
CA SER A 114 6.85 -16.86 5.03
C SER A 114 6.44 -16.13 3.76
N VAL A 115 6.56 -14.80 3.73
CA VAL A 115 6.23 -13.99 2.54
C VAL A 115 7.19 -14.30 1.40
N ILE A 116 8.50 -14.34 1.64
CA ILE A 116 9.51 -14.67 0.63
C ILE A 116 9.22 -16.04 0.00
N LEU A 117 9.00 -17.06 0.84
CA LEU A 117 8.72 -18.42 0.38
C LEU A 117 7.39 -18.47 -0.41
N SER A 118 6.35 -17.80 0.08
CA SER A 118 5.05 -17.76 -0.61
C SER A 118 5.13 -17.08 -1.97
N ILE A 119 5.88 -15.97 -2.09
CA ILE A 119 6.05 -15.24 -3.36
C ILE A 119 6.87 -16.07 -4.33
N ALA A 120 7.93 -16.73 -3.86
CA ALA A 120 8.75 -17.61 -4.69
C ALA A 120 7.89 -18.75 -5.29
N ILE A 121 7.09 -19.43 -4.46
CA ILE A 121 6.21 -20.51 -4.93
C ILE A 121 5.10 -19.96 -5.84
N ALA A 122 4.45 -18.86 -5.45
CA ALA A 122 3.34 -18.27 -6.20
C ALA A 122 3.79 -17.74 -7.57
N SER A 123 4.98 -17.12 -7.66
CA SER A 123 5.53 -16.61 -8.92
C SER A 123 5.84 -17.72 -9.91
N VAL A 124 6.43 -18.83 -9.47
CA VAL A 124 6.70 -20.01 -10.32
C VAL A 124 5.40 -20.62 -10.83
N ASN A 125 4.42 -20.83 -9.95
CA ASN A 125 3.12 -21.39 -10.34
C ASN A 125 2.35 -20.44 -11.26
N GLY A 126 2.33 -19.14 -10.95
CA GLY A 126 1.68 -18.12 -11.77
C GLY A 126 2.29 -18.01 -13.16
N TYR A 127 3.62 -18.09 -13.26
CA TYR A 127 4.31 -18.12 -14.55
C TYR A 127 3.95 -19.37 -15.36
N ALA A 128 3.95 -20.55 -14.73
CA ALA A 128 3.60 -21.79 -15.39
C ALA A 128 2.17 -21.78 -15.92
N LEU A 129 1.19 -21.30 -15.13
CA LEU A 129 -0.21 -21.22 -15.56
C LEU A 129 -0.44 -20.16 -16.65
N ALA A 130 0.26 -19.03 -16.59
CA ALA A 130 0.08 -17.95 -17.57
C ALA A 130 0.72 -18.26 -18.93
N ASN A 131 1.89 -18.92 -18.93
CA ASN A 131 2.69 -19.09 -20.15
C ASN A 131 2.70 -20.53 -20.68
N TRP A 132 2.38 -21.55 -19.89
CA TRP A 132 2.38 -22.94 -20.33
C TRP A 132 0.96 -23.49 -20.51
N ARG A 133 0.64 -23.91 -21.74
CA ARG A 133 -0.62 -24.61 -22.04
C ARG A 133 -0.48 -26.12 -21.83
N PHE A 134 -0.62 -26.57 -20.59
CA PHE A 134 -0.67 -28.01 -20.27
C PHE A 134 -2.11 -28.53 -20.17
N LYS A 135 -2.31 -29.82 -20.44
CA LYS A 135 -3.64 -30.45 -20.41
C LYS A 135 -4.15 -30.51 -18.96
N GLY A 136 -5.18 -29.71 -18.65
CA GLY A 136 -5.76 -29.60 -17.29
C GLY A 136 -5.49 -28.27 -16.57
N ALA A 137 -4.83 -27.30 -17.23
CA ALA A 137 -4.54 -25.99 -16.64
C ALA A 137 -5.78 -25.26 -16.11
N ASP A 138 -6.89 -25.29 -16.85
CA ASP A 138 -8.15 -24.65 -16.45
C ASP A 138 -8.74 -25.28 -15.20
N THR A 139 -8.72 -26.61 -15.10
CA THR A 139 -9.20 -27.33 -13.91
C THR A 139 -8.34 -27.02 -12.69
N PHE A 140 -7.02 -27.02 -12.84
CA PHE A 140 -6.11 -26.67 -11.75
C PHE A 140 -6.32 -25.23 -11.29
N PHE A 141 -6.48 -24.29 -12.22
CA PHE A 141 -6.79 -22.89 -11.91
C PHE A 141 -8.11 -22.75 -11.14
N VAL A 142 -9.16 -23.47 -11.54
CA VAL A 142 -10.44 -23.50 -10.81
C VAL A 142 -10.26 -24.03 -9.39
N ILE A 143 -9.48 -25.10 -9.17
CA ILE A 143 -9.21 -25.63 -7.82
C ILE A 143 -8.52 -24.57 -6.94
N LEU A 144 -7.54 -23.83 -7.48
CA LEU A 144 -6.86 -22.76 -6.75
C LEU A 144 -7.84 -21.65 -6.35
N ILE A 145 -8.72 -21.24 -7.26
CA ILE A 145 -9.76 -20.24 -6.98
C ILE A 145 -10.71 -20.73 -5.89
N VAL A 146 -11.22 -21.95 -6.01
CA VAL A 146 -12.11 -22.55 -5.01
C VAL A 146 -11.43 -22.60 -3.63
N GLY A 147 -10.15 -22.97 -3.60
CA GLY A 147 -9.33 -22.95 -2.37
C GLY A 147 -9.20 -21.56 -1.75
N ALA A 148 -9.04 -20.51 -2.57
CA ALA A 148 -8.94 -19.13 -2.09
C ALA A 148 -10.24 -18.59 -1.46
N PHE A 149 -11.39 -19.17 -1.80
CA PHE A 149 -12.68 -18.82 -1.20
C PHE A 149 -12.97 -19.56 0.12
N ILE A 150 -12.12 -20.50 0.54
CA ILE A 150 -12.30 -21.20 1.82
C ILE A 150 -12.11 -20.19 2.96
N PRO A 151 -13.11 -20.00 3.84
CA PRO A 151 -13.01 -19.07 4.94
C PRO A 151 -11.95 -19.51 5.94
N TYR A 152 -11.11 -18.56 6.37
CA TYR A 152 -10.02 -18.82 7.32
C TYR A 152 -10.52 -19.49 8.60
N GLN A 153 -11.72 -19.15 9.05
CA GLN A 153 -12.35 -19.67 10.26
C GLN A 153 -12.49 -21.21 10.24
N VAL A 154 -12.75 -21.82 9.07
CA VAL A 154 -12.89 -23.28 8.94
C VAL A 154 -11.52 -23.96 8.92
N MET A 155 -10.47 -23.26 8.47
CA MET A 155 -9.10 -23.80 8.35
C MET A 155 -8.34 -23.87 9.68
N ILE A 156 -8.69 -23.05 10.67
CA ILE A 156 -7.96 -22.99 11.96
C ILE A 156 -7.95 -24.36 12.65
N TYR A 157 -9.10 -25.03 12.75
CA TYR A 157 -9.20 -26.31 13.47
C TYR A 157 -8.35 -27.42 12.83
N PRO A 158 -8.43 -27.68 11.51
CA PRO A 158 -7.53 -28.60 10.83
C PRO A 158 -6.05 -28.27 11.01
N ILE A 159 -5.67 -26.99 10.91
CA ILE A 159 -4.26 -26.58 11.07
C ILE A 159 -3.75 -26.92 12.46
N VAL A 160 -4.54 -26.68 13.52
CA VAL A 160 -4.18 -27.02 14.89
C VAL A 160 -3.99 -28.53 15.07
N ILE A 161 -4.88 -29.35 14.50
CA ILE A 161 -4.74 -30.82 14.55
C ILE A 161 -3.46 -31.25 13.85
N ILE A 162 -3.19 -30.75 12.64
CA ILE A 162 -1.98 -31.09 11.89
C ILE A 162 -0.74 -30.72 12.69
N LEU A 163 -0.68 -29.51 13.25
CA LEU A 163 0.43 -29.07 14.09
C LEU A 163 0.62 -29.97 15.33
N ARG A 164 -0.48 -30.47 15.90
CA ARG A 164 -0.44 -31.43 17.02
C ARG A 164 0.10 -32.79 16.61
N GLU A 165 -0.37 -33.33 15.50
CA GLU A 165 0.06 -34.63 14.99
C GLU A 165 1.53 -34.65 14.61
N ILE A 166 2.06 -33.54 14.09
CA ILE A 166 3.48 -33.41 13.76
C ILE A 166 4.35 -32.95 14.94
N GLY A 167 3.78 -32.83 16.15
CA GLY A 167 4.52 -32.52 17.39
C GLY A 167 5.03 -31.08 17.50
N LEU A 168 4.50 -30.15 16.70
CA LEU A 168 4.86 -28.73 16.75
C LEU A 168 3.92 -27.90 17.65
N TYR A 169 2.83 -28.50 18.12
CA TYR A 169 1.83 -27.90 18.98
C TYR A 169 1.25 -28.97 19.92
N GLY A 170 0.95 -28.65 21.18
CA GLY A 170 0.47 -29.67 22.13
C GLY A 170 0.69 -29.25 23.58
#